data_AF-A0A7S4PEG6-F1
#
_entry.id   AF-A0A7S4PEG6-F1
#
_cell.length_a   1.000
_cell.length_b   1.000
_cell.length_c   1.000
_cell.angle_alpha   90.00
_cell.angle_beta   90.00
_cell.angle_gamma   90.00
#
_symmetry.space_group_name_H-M   'P 1'
#
loop_
_entity.id
_entity.type
_entity.pdbx_description
1 polymer ?
#
loop_
_entity_poly.entity_id
_entity_poly.type
_entity_poly.pdbx_seq_one_letter_code
_entity_poly.pdbx_strand_id
1 'polypeptide(L)'
;MLNVAESVLRGEILYRKGEFAEAFKELTKAVKLDDSLVYDEPWGWMVPARHALGALLLEQGELDESISVFEKDLQKMPANIWALIGLRDALRRRGNPRDLDRADILAKVARVKGRGKNVSIPKAACACATVAGASAPQKGGCCGK
;
A
#
# COMPACT_ATOMS: atom_id res chain seq x y z
N MET A 1 0.42 -11.05 -17.14
CA MET A 1 -0.27 -9.80 -16.73
C MET A 1 -1.70 -10.06 -16.24
N LEU A 2 -2.56 -10.79 -16.97
CA LEU A 2 -3.94 -11.10 -16.52
C LEU A 2 -4.01 -11.76 -15.13
N ASN A 3 -3.11 -12.71 -14.84
CA ASN A 3 -3.07 -13.39 -13.53
C ASN A 3 -2.73 -12.44 -12.36
N VAL A 4 -2.02 -11.33 -12.61
CA VAL A 4 -1.72 -10.30 -11.60
C VAL A 4 -3.01 -9.57 -11.27
N ALA A 5 -3.71 -9.07 -12.30
CA ALA A 5 -4.97 -8.36 -12.17
C ALA A 5 -6.03 -9.19 -11.43
N GLU A 6 -6.18 -10.46 -11.83
CA GLU A 6 -7.11 -11.39 -11.19
C GLU A 6 -6.81 -11.58 -9.70
N SER A 7 -5.53 -11.78 -9.36
CA SER A 7 -5.13 -11.99 -7.96
C SER A 7 -5.31 -10.71 -7.12
N VAL A 8 -5.03 -9.53 -7.66
CA VAL A 8 -5.32 -8.24 -6.98
C VAL A 8 -6.81 -8.10 -6.72
N LEU A 9 -7.64 -8.25 -7.76
CA LEU A 9 -9.10 -8.10 -7.65
C LEU A 9 -9.68 -9.11 -6.65
N ARG A 10 -9.24 -10.38 -6.70
CA ARG A 10 -9.68 -11.41 -5.76
C ARG A 10 -9.30 -11.05 -4.32
N GLY A 11 -8.08 -10.58 -4.10
CA GLY A 11 -7.61 -10.11 -2.80
C GLY A 11 -8.46 -8.97 -2.24
N GLU A 12 -8.78 -7.97 -3.07
CA GLU A 12 -9.61 -6.83 -2.67
C GLU A 12 -11.05 -7.25 -2.33
N ILE A 13 -11.66 -8.13 -3.12
CA ILE A 13 -13.00 -8.66 -2.85
C ILE A 13 -13.02 -9.44 -1.53
N LEU A 14 -12.06 -10.34 -1.32
CA LEU A 14 -11.95 -11.13 -0.09
C LEU A 14 -11.75 -10.22 1.13
N TYR A 15 -10.92 -9.18 1.00
CA TYR A 15 -10.69 -8.22 2.06
C TYR A 15 -11.99 -7.51 2.46
N ARG A 16 -12.81 -7.11 1.47
CA ARG A 16 -14.12 -6.50 1.71
C ARG A 16 -15.16 -7.45 2.30
N LYS A 17 -15.02 -8.74 2.07
CA LYS A 17 -15.83 -9.78 2.74
C LYS A 17 -15.39 -10.06 4.18
N GLY A 18 -14.28 -9.47 4.64
CA GLY A 18 -13.70 -9.76 5.96
C GLY A 18 -12.85 -11.02 5.99
N GLU A 19 -12.60 -11.65 4.84
CA GLU A 19 -11.76 -12.85 4.71
C GLU A 19 -10.27 -12.45 4.62
N PHE A 20 -9.75 -11.79 5.66
CA PHE A 20 -8.45 -11.11 5.62
C PHE A 20 -7.27 -12.04 5.32
N ALA A 21 -7.25 -13.26 5.88
CA ALA A 21 -6.15 -14.19 5.67
C ALA A 21 -6.03 -14.61 4.19
N GLU A 22 -7.15 -14.97 3.56
CA GLU A 22 -7.17 -15.32 2.14
C GLU A 22 -6.96 -14.09 1.25
N ALA A 23 -7.43 -12.91 1.66
CA ALA A 23 -7.16 -11.66 0.97
C ALA A 23 -5.65 -11.37 0.88
N PHE A 24 -4.93 -11.43 2.00
CA PHE A 24 -3.48 -11.17 2.03
C PHE A 24 -2.69 -12.24 1.28
N LYS A 25 -3.17 -13.49 1.28
CA LYS A 25 -2.58 -14.57 0.47
C LYS A 25 -2.71 -14.30 -1.03
N GLU A 26 -3.87 -13.86 -1.50
CA GLU A 26 -4.08 -13.49 -2.91
C GLU A 26 -3.27 -12.24 -3.29
N LEU A 27 -3.22 -11.22 -2.44
CA LEU A 27 -2.41 -10.02 -2.69
C LEU A 27 -0.91 -10.32 -2.71
N THR A 28 -0.44 -11.19 -1.80
CA THR A 28 0.97 -11.64 -1.80
C THR A 28 1.29 -12.45 -3.06
N LYS A 29 0.36 -13.29 -3.51
CA LYS A 29 0.47 -14.00 -4.79
C LYS A 29 0.53 -13.01 -5.96
N ALA A 30 -0.32 -11.99 -5.96
CA ALA A 30 -0.30 -10.94 -6.99
C ALA A 30 1.08 -10.26 -7.05
N VAL A 31 1.67 -9.91 -5.91
CA VAL A 31 3.01 -9.32 -5.84
C VAL A 31 4.08 -10.27 -6.39
N LYS A 32 4.01 -11.56 -6.07
CA LYS A 32 4.96 -12.54 -6.63
C LYS A 32 4.83 -12.67 -8.13
N LEU A 33 3.60 -12.67 -8.65
CA LEU A 33 3.33 -12.72 -10.08
C LEU A 33 3.84 -11.44 -10.78
N ASP A 34 3.56 -10.28 -10.20
CA ASP A 34 4.02 -8.96 -10.68
C ASP A 34 5.55 -8.90 -10.73
N ASP A 35 6.22 -9.34 -9.65
CA ASP A 35 7.68 -9.42 -9.56
C ASP A 35 8.31 -10.40 -10.57
N SER A 36 7.55 -11.41 -11.03
CA SER A 36 8.02 -12.43 -11.98
C SER A 36 7.76 -12.08 -13.45
N LEU A 37 7.09 -10.95 -13.72
CA LEU A 37 6.88 -10.51 -15.09
C LEU A 37 8.23 -10.23 -15.74
N VAL A 38 8.44 -10.81 -16.92
CA VAL A 38 9.59 -10.47 -17.77
C VAL A 38 9.48 -9.00 -18.11
N TYR A 39 10.55 -8.24 -17.84
CA TYR A 39 10.61 -6.83 -18.18
C TYR A 39 10.58 -6.67 -19.70
N ASP A 40 9.48 -6.12 -20.20
CA ASP A 40 9.35 -5.56 -21.55
C ASP A 40 9.08 -4.07 -21.38
N GLU A 41 9.86 -3.22 -22.06
CA GLU A 41 9.78 -1.77 -21.88
C GLU A 41 8.68 -1.18 -22.78
N PRO A 42 7.71 -0.40 -22.22
CA PRO A 42 7.53 -0.04 -20.81
C PRO A 42 6.82 -1.13 -19.99
N TRP A 43 7.11 -1.19 -18.69
CA TRP A 43 6.55 -2.16 -17.73
C TRP A 43 5.06 -2.44 -18.01
N GLY A 44 4.73 -3.66 -18.42
CA GLY A 44 3.38 -4.01 -18.86
C GLY A 44 2.31 -3.95 -17.77
N TRP A 45 2.70 -3.77 -16.51
CA TRP A 45 1.80 -3.53 -15.39
C TRP A 45 2.16 -2.21 -14.69
N MET A 46 1.42 -1.14 -15.01
CA MET A 46 1.71 0.22 -14.52
C MET A 46 1.21 0.49 -13.09
N VAL A 47 0.43 -0.41 -12.49
CA VAL A 47 -0.18 -0.25 -11.16
C VAL A 47 0.36 -1.32 -10.21
N PRO A 48 1.50 -1.12 -9.55
CA PRO A 48 2.20 -2.18 -8.83
C PRO A 48 1.30 -2.85 -7.79
N ALA A 49 1.21 -4.18 -7.79
CA ALA A 49 0.33 -4.93 -6.88
C ALA A 49 0.63 -4.63 -5.39
N ARG A 50 1.86 -4.20 -5.10
CA ARG A 50 2.34 -3.79 -3.78
C ARG A 50 1.56 -2.61 -3.20
N HIS A 51 0.98 -1.74 -4.02
CA HIS A 51 0.24 -0.58 -3.51
C HIS A 51 -1.04 -0.97 -2.74
N ALA A 52 -1.73 -2.02 -3.19
CA ALA A 52 -2.96 -2.51 -2.57
C ALA A 52 -2.62 -3.32 -1.31
N LEU A 53 -1.63 -4.22 -1.40
CA LEU A 53 -1.13 -4.97 -0.25
C LEU A 53 -0.67 -4.03 0.89
N GLY A 54 0.20 -3.07 0.58
CA GLY A 54 0.75 -2.14 1.57
C GLY A 54 -0.32 -1.26 2.22
N ALA A 55 -1.32 -0.82 1.44
CA ALA A 55 -2.42 0.00 1.94
C ALA A 55 -3.37 -0.78 2.86
N LEU A 56 -3.66 -2.04 2.56
CA LEU A 56 -4.55 -2.88 3.36
C LEU A 56 -3.85 -3.37 4.64
N LEU A 57 -2.55 -3.67 4.59
CA LEU A 57 -1.74 -3.92 5.79
C LEU A 57 -1.73 -2.70 6.71
N LEU A 58 -1.56 -1.50 6.14
CA LEU A 58 -1.62 -0.26 6.90
C LEU A 58 -3.00 -0.05 7.54
N GLU A 59 -4.08 -0.35 6.84
CA GLU A 59 -5.44 -0.24 7.38
C GLU A 59 -5.64 -1.15 8.59
N GLN A 60 -5.19 -2.42 8.51
CA GLN A 60 -5.23 -3.38 9.62
C GLN A 60 -4.30 -3.01 10.79
N GLY A 61 -3.32 -2.12 10.58
CA GLY A 61 -2.34 -1.73 11.59
C GLY A 61 -1.08 -2.58 11.61
N GLU A 62 -0.86 -3.41 10.58
CA GLU A 62 0.36 -4.19 10.37
C GLU A 62 1.47 -3.26 9.83
N LEU A 63 1.97 -2.37 10.69
CA LEU A 63 2.83 -1.24 10.30
C LEU A 63 4.17 -1.69 9.73
N ASP A 64 4.86 -2.63 10.37
CA ASP A 64 6.19 -3.05 9.93
C ASP A 64 6.16 -3.79 8.59
N GLU A 65 5.13 -4.61 8.37
CA GLU A 65 4.90 -5.30 7.10
C GLU A 65 4.54 -4.31 5.99
N SER A 66 3.64 -3.35 6.28
CA SER A 66 3.28 -2.28 5.34
C SER A 66 4.50 -1.44 4.93
N ILE A 67 5.34 -1.03 5.89
CA ILE A 67 6.59 -0.32 5.64
C ILE A 67 7.50 -1.15 4.72
N SER A 68 7.72 -2.42 5.04
CA SER A 68 8.56 -3.31 4.22
C SER A 68 8.04 -3.44 2.78
N VAL A 69 6.73 -3.53 2.59
CA VAL A 69 6.11 -3.62 1.26
C VAL A 69 6.37 -2.37 0.44
N PHE A 70 6.19 -1.18 1.03
CA PHE A 70 6.43 0.09 0.33
C PHE A 70 7.91 0.37 0.09
N GLU A 71 8.80 -0.03 1.00
CA GLU A 71 10.25 0.09 0.79
C GLU A 71 10.74 -0.78 -0.37
N LYS A 72 10.26 -2.02 -0.46
CA LYS A 72 10.56 -2.93 -1.58
C LYS A 72 10.04 -2.38 -2.91
N ASP A 73 8.88 -1.73 -2.89
CA ASP A 73 8.34 -1.07 -4.08
C ASP A 73 9.26 0.08 -4.53
N LEU A 74 9.68 0.95 -3.59
CA LEU A 74 10.57 2.07 -3.90
C LEU A 74 11.98 1.65 -4.31
N GLN A 75 12.46 0.47 -3.91
CA GLN A 75 13.71 -0.09 -4.42
C GLN A 75 13.61 -0.42 -5.93
N LYS A 76 12.45 -0.90 -6.37
CA LYS A 76 12.20 -1.20 -7.80
C LYS A 76 11.82 0.04 -8.60
N MET A 77 10.97 0.89 -8.02
CA MET A 77 10.45 2.10 -8.64
C MET A 77 10.61 3.30 -7.68
N PRO A 78 11.79 3.93 -7.65
CA PRO A 78 12.11 5.01 -6.69
C PRO A 78 11.19 6.24 -6.73
N ALA A 79 10.43 6.41 -7.82
CA ALA A 79 9.51 7.52 -8.03
C ALA A 79 8.03 7.12 -7.96
N ASN A 80 7.70 5.93 -7.45
CA ASN A 80 6.30 5.52 -7.29
C ASN A 80 5.59 6.36 -6.22
N ILE A 81 4.68 7.23 -6.67
CA ILE A 81 3.96 8.17 -5.81
C ILE A 81 3.09 7.44 -4.78
N TRP A 82 2.46 6.30 -5.14
CA TRP A 82 1.62 5.54 -4.22
C TRP A 82 2.43 4.95 -3.06
N ALA A 83 3.62 4.40 -3.34
CA ALA A 83 4.50 3.87 -2.32
C ALA A 83 5.11 4.97 -1.44
N LEU A 84 5.46 6.13 -2.01
CA LEU A 84 5.92 7.29 -1.22
C LEU A 84 4.85 7.75 -0.22
N ILE A 85 3.59 7.80 -0.65
CA ILE A 85 2.44 8.19 0.18
C ILE A 85 2.16 7.13 1.26
N GLY A 86 2.13 5.85 0.87
CA GLY A 86 1.89 4.74 1.79
C GLY A 86 2.95 4.63 2.87
N LEU A 87 4.24 4.74 2.49
CA LEU A 87 5.34 4.71 3.43
C LEU A 87 5.30 5.90 4.40
N ARG A 88 5.02 7.11 3.88
CA ARG A 88 4.81 8.30 4.74
C ARG A 88 3.73 8.04 5.78
N ASP A 89 2.58 7.50 5.36
CA ASP A 89 1.44 7.29 6.26
C ASP A 89 1.72 6.19 7.29
N ALA A 90 2.39 5.11 6.89
CA ALA A 90 2.81 4.04 7.80
C ALA A 90 3.82 4.54 8.85
N LEU A 91 4.82 5.32 8.43
CA LEU A 91 5.81 5.92 9.32
C LEU A 91 5.18 6.91 10.30
N ARG A 92 4.25 7.75 9.84
CA ARG A 92 3.49 8.66 10.73
C ARG A 92 2.67 7.92 11.76
N ARG A 93 2.08 6.77 11.39
CA ARG A 93 1.32 5.93 12.31
C ARG A 93 2.20 5.21 13.32
N ARG A 94 3.44 4.85 12.96
CA ARG A 94 4.43 4.25 13.89
C ARG A 94 5.01 5.28 14.87
N GLY A 95 5.21 6.52 14.42
CA GLY A 95 5.28 7.71 15.28
C GLY A 95 6.57 7.94 16.09
N ASN A 96 7.61 7.10 15.95
CA ASN A 96 8.89 7.41 16.59
C ASN A 96 9.58 8.62 15.91
N PRO A 97 10.48 9.35 16.59
CA PRO A 97 11.06 10.58 16.04
C PRO A 97 11.73 10.41 14.67
N ARG A 98 12.47 9.30 14.48
CA ARG A 98 13.16 9.00 13.21
C ARG A 98 12.17 8.77 12.06
N ASP A 99 11.04 8.13 12.35
CA ASP A 99 10.00 7.89 11.35
C ASP A 99 9.27 9.17 10.95
N LEU A 100 9.04 10.07 11.91
CA LEU A 100 8.44 11.37 11.63
C LEU A 100 9.33 12.22 10.72
N ASP A 101 10.62 12.29 11.02
CA ASP A 101 11.61 12.98 10.17
C ASP A 101 11.62 12.39 8.74
N ARG A 102 11.64 11.06 8.65
CA ARG A 102 11.62 10.37 7.35
C ARG A 102 10.30 10.58 6.60
N ALA A 103 9.17 10.57 7.29
CA ALA A 103 7.87 10.83 6.69
C ALA A 103 7.78 12.24 6.10
N ASP A 104 8.36 13.24 6.75
CA ASP A 104 8.37 14.61 6.24
C ASP A 104 9.25 14.77 4.99
N ILE A 105 10.37 14.05 4.93
CA ILE A 105 11.18 13.94 3.71
C ILE A 105 10.36 13.31 2.59
N LEU A 106 9.70 12.17 2.85
CA LEU A 106 8.88 11.47 1.85
C LEU A 106 7.72 12.34 1.33
N ALA A 107 7.09 13.14 2.21
CA ALA A 107 6.04 14.07 1.81
C ALA A 107 6.56 15.15 0.82
N LYS A 108 7.78 15.66 1.04
CA LYS A 108 8.43 16.60 0.11
C LYS A 108 8.73 15.92 -1.23
N VAL A 109 9.29 14.71 -1.21
CA VAL A 109 9.62 13.94 -2.43
C VAL A 109 8.35 13.65 -3.24
N ALA A 110 7.29 13.17 -2.60
CA ALA A 110 6.01 12.91 -3.25
C ALA A 110 5.43 14.16 -3.92
N ARG A 111 5.53 15.33 -3.27
CA ARG A 111 5.10 16.61 -3.84
C ARG A 111 5.90 17.00 -5.07
N VAL A 112 7.22 16.85 -5.03
CA VAL A 112 8.09 17.19 -6.18
C VAL A 112 7.81 16.26 -7.36
N LYS A 113 7.71 14.94 -7.12
CA LYS A 113 7.46 13.96 -8.18
C LYS A 113 6.03 14.03 -8.75
N GLY A 114 5.05 14.46 -7.96
CA GLY A 114 3.68 14.68 -8.44
C GLY A 114 3.50 15.90 -9.35
N ARG A 115 4.28 16.99 -9.12
CA ARG A 115 4.18 18.25 -9.89
C ARG A 115 4.45 18.10 -11.38
N GLY A 116 5.34 17.19 -11.78
CA GLY A 116 5.70 17.00 -13.19
C GLY A 116 4.65 16.29 -14.04
N LYS A 117 3.56 15.78 -13.44
CA LYS A 117 2.61 14.90 -14.14
C LYS A 117 1.17 15.41 -14.22
N ASN A 118 0.86 16.63 -13.77
CA ASN A 118 -0.53 17.13 -13.63
C ASN A 118 -1.47 16.18 -12.86
N VAL A 119 -0.92 15.34 -11.97
CA VAL A 119 -1.69 14.39 -11.15
C VAL A 119 -1.86 14.97 -9.76
N SER A 120 -3.11 15.10 -9.29
CA SER A 120 -3.39 15.43 -7.88
C SER A 120 -2.77 14.36 -6.98
N ILE A 121 -1.99 14.77 -5.97
CA ILE A 121 -1.37 13.85 -5.02
C ILE A 121 -2.48 13.02 -4.34
N PRO A 122 -2.49 11.68 -4.48
CA PRO A 122 -3.55 10.88 -3.91
C PRO A 122 -3.55 10.98 -2.37
N LYS A 123 -4.73 10.93 -1.77
CA LYS A 123 -4.90 11.04 -0.31
C LYS A 123 -4.43 9.78 0.43
N ALA A 124 -4.46 8.64 -0.23
CA ALA A 124 -4.03 7.33 0.27
C ALA A 124 -3.20 6.60 -0.80
N ALA A 125 -2.44 5.59 -0.38
CA ALA A 125 -1.63 4.76 -1.28
C ALA A 125 -2.49 3.95 -2.28
N CYS A 126 -3.69 3.55 -1.88
CA CYS A 126 -4.65 2.86 -2.75
C CYS A 126 -6.08 3.28 -2.37
N ALA A 127 -6.97 3.39 -3.35
CA ALA A 127 -8.40 3.64 -3.13
C ALA A 127 -9.09 2.50 -2.36
N CYS A 128 -8.46 1.32 -2.34
CA CYS A 128 -8.92 0.17 -1.58
C CYS A 128 -8.68 0.32 -0.07
N ALA A 129 -7.86 1.26 0.39
CA ALA A 129 -7.91 1.67 1.79
C ALA A 129 -9.01 2.71 1.97
N THR A 130 -10.00 2.40 2.81
CA THR A 130 -11.12 3.30 3.12
C THR A 130 -10.69 4.47 4.01
N VAL A 131 -9.57 4.31 4.71
CA VAL A 131 -9.07 5.31 5.65
C VAL A 131 -7.61 5.62 5.39
N ALA A 132 -7.35 6.84 4.91
CA ALA A 132 -6.03 7.44 4.97
C ALA A 132 -5.68 7.72 6.44
N GLY A 133 -5.15 6.72 7.14
CA GLY A 133 -4.66 6.87 8.51
C GLY A 133 -5.72 6.86 9.63
N ALA A 134 -6.89 6.25 9.46
CA ALA A 134 -7.76 6.00 10.61
C ALA A 134 -7.35 4.71 11.33
N SER A 135 -7.34 4.78 12.66
CA SER A 135 -7.24 3.63 13.55
C SER A 135 -8.23 2.54 13.16
N ALA A 136 -7.77 1.29 13.14
CA ALA A 136 -8.62 0.12 12.96
C ALA A 136 -9.87 0.22 13.88
N PRO A 137 -11.05 -0.25 13.44
CA PRO A 137 -12.19 -0.35 14.33
C PRO A 137 -11.77 -1.22 15.53
N GLN A 138 -11.77 -0.62 16.72
CA GLN A 138 -11.55 -1.35 17.97
C GLN A 138 -12.55 -2.52 17.96
N LYS A 139 -12.06 -3.75 18.12
CA LYS A 139 -12.92 -4.91 18.39
C LYS A 139 -13.80 -4.52 19.58
N GLY A 140 -15.07 -4.24 19.32
CA GLY A 140 -16.04 -3.94 20.34
C GLY A 140 -16.06 -5.11 21.32
N GLY A 141 -15.54 -4.88 22.51
CA GLY A 141 -15.66 -5.80 23.63
C GLY A 141 -17.15 -5.96 23.92
N CYS A 142 -17.73 -7.05 23.46
CA CYS A 142 -19.05 -7.47 23.91
C CYS A 142 -18.87 -8.08 25.30
N CYS A 143 -18.86 -7.23 26.32
CA CYS A 143 -19.04 -7.61 27.72
C CYS A 143 -20.14 -6.74 28.32
N GLY A 144 -21.27 -7.38 28.65
CA GLY A 144 -22.16 -6.98 29.74
C GLY A 144 -23.35 -6.09 29.38
N LYS A 145 -24.49 -6.73 29.13
CA LYS A 145 -25.72 -6.56 29.92
C LYS A 145 -26.65 -7.75 29.72
#